data_AF-A0A1G6KUX4-F1
#
_entry.id   AF-A0A1G6KUX4-F1
#
_cell.length_a   1.000
_cell.length_b   1.000
_cell.length_c   1.000
_cell.angle_alpha   90.00
_cell.angle_beta   90.00
_cell.angle_gamma   90.00
#
_symmetry.space_group_name_H-M   'P 1'
#
loop_
_entity.id
_entity.type
_entity.pdbx_description
1 polymer ?
#
loop_
_entity_poly.entity_id
_entity_poly.type
_entity_poly.pdbx_seq_one_letter_code
_entity_poly.pdbx_strand_id
1 'polypeptide(L)'
;MDDQKRNMMAIVLRMIKEVYHTTVKLEEVLGSSSVQILSRDFDPLNELLEAMEYPQEKTDLVYELIQVYLENEMTLEEVVMGIESGMKEVSAVN
;
A
#
# COMPACT_ATOMS: atom_id res chain seq x y z
N MET A 1 -14.38 8.43 2.70
CA MET A 1 -13.35 8.85 1.74
C MET A 1 -14.05 9.19 0.44
N ASP A 2 -13.67 10.26 -0.24
CA ASP A 2 -14.25 10.62 -1.54
C ASP A 2 -13.67 9.77 -2.68
N ASP A 3 -14.33 9.79 -3.84
CA ASP A 3 -13.97 8.99 -5.02
C ASP A 3 -12.59 9.37 -5.58
N GLN A 4 -12.17 10.62 -5.44
CA GLN A 4 -10.87 11.08 -5.94
C GLN A 4 -9.74 10.47 -5.10
N LYS A 5 -9.84 10.55 -3.78
CA LYS A 5 -8.93 9.92 -2.82
C LYS A 5 -8.88 8.40 -3.04
N ARG A 6 -10.02 7.77 -3.29
CA ARG A 6 -10.11 6.33 -3.63
C ARG A 6 -9.29 5.97 -4.86
N ASN A 7 -9.49 6.73 -5.94
CA ASN A 7 -8.80 6.49 -7.20
C ASN A 7 -7.29 6.71 -7.08
N MET A 8 -6.87 7.77 -6.37
CA MET A 8 -5.46 8.05 -6.12
C MET A 8 -4.79 6.90 -5.36
N MET A 9 -5.41 6.43 -4.28
CA MET A 9 -4.91 5.28 -3.52
C MET A 9 -4.82 4.03 -4.39
N ALA A 10 -5.85 3.72 -5.17
CA ALA A 10 -5.84 2.57 -6.06
C ALA A 10 -4.69 2.61 -7.08
N ILE A 11 -4.39 3.79 -7.63
CA ILE A 11 -3.27 4.00 -8.55
C ILE A 11 -1.94 3.75 -7.84
N VAL A 12 -1.72 4.37 -6.68
CA VAL A 12 -0.46 4.24 -5.94
C VAL A 12 -0.22 2.81 -5.46
N LEU A 13 -1.24 2.14 -4.91
CA LEU A 13 -1.14 0.73 -4.49
C LEU A 13 -0.77 -0.17 -5.66
N ARG A 14 -1.38 0.05 -6.83
CA ARG A 14 -1.01 -0.69 -8.04
C ARG A 14 0.46 -0.44 -8.43
N MET A 15 0.92 0.82 -8.38
CA MET A 15 2.32 1.15 -8.67
C MET A 15 3.28 0.44 -7.71
N ILE A 16 2.97 0.45 -6.40
CA ILE A 16 3.76 -0.24 -5.38
C ILE A 16 3.87 -1.74 -5.71
N LYS A 17 2.74 -2.39 -6.06
CA LYS A 17 2.73 -3.81 -6.41
C LYS A 17 3.55 -4.13 -7.67
N GLU A 18 3.47 -3.30 -8.71
CA GLU A 18 4.26 -3.48 -9.93
C GLU A 18 5.77 -3.35 -9.65
N VAL A 19 6.17 -2.36 -8.84
CA VAL A 19 7.56 -2.18 -8.42
C VAL A 19 8.04 -3.38 -7.60
N TYR A 20 7.23 -3.83 -6.64
CA TYR A 20 7.53 -5.01 -5.82
C TYR A 20 7.74 -6.26 -6.68
N HIS A 21 6.79 -6.61 -7.54
CA HIS A 21 6.92 -7.80 -8.39
C HIS A 21 8.08 -7.70 -9.38
N THR A 22 8.35 -6.51 -9.91
CA THR A 22 9.50 -6.28 -10.78
C THR A 22 10.81 -6.50 -10.01
N THR A 23 10.88 -6.04 -8.76
CA THR A 23 12.03 -6.23 -7.88
C THR A 23 12.27 -7.70 -7.60
N VAL A 24 11.23 -8.46 -7.22
CA VAL A 24 11.31 -9.90 -6.98
C VAL A 24 11.79 -10.65 -8.22
N LYS A 25 11.26 -10.33 -9.41
CA LYS A 25 11.73 -10.91 -10.68
C LYS A 25 13.21 -10.63 -10.95
N LEU A 26 13.67 -9.42 -10.64
CA LEU A 26 15.08 -9.06 -10.81
C LEU A 26 15.98 -9.82 -9.85
N GLU A 27 15.56 -10.00 -8.60
CA GLU A 27 16.25 -10.82 -7.61
C GLU A 27 16.42 -12.27 -8.10
N GLU A 28 15.34 -12.86 -8.64
CA GLU A 28 15.36 -14.20 -9.24
C GLU A 28 16.35 -14.30 -10.41
N VAL A 29 16.30 -13.33 -11.34
CA VAL A 29 17.16 -13.33 -12.54
C VAL A 29 18.64 -13.10 -12.20
N LEU A 30 18.92 -12.25 -11.21
CA LEU A 30 20.29 -11.92 -10.80
C LEU A 30 20.88 -12.93 -9.81
N GLY A 31 20.06 -13.84 -9.26
CA GLY A 31 20.47 -14.71 -8.16
C GLY A 31 20.89 -13.93 -6.92
N SER A 32 20.34 -12.73 -6.74
CA SER A 32 20.61 -11.84 -5.60
C SER A 32 19.43 -11.89 -4.64
N SER A 33 19.71 -11.97 -3.34
CA SER A 33 18.69 -11.90 -2.29
C SER A 33 18.28 -10.47 -1.94
N SER A 34 18.84 -9.47 -2.62
CA SER A 34 18.47 -8.07 -2.40
C SER A 34 18.79 -7.25 -3.65
N VAL A 35 17.74 -6.72 -4.28
CA VAL A 35 17.84 -5.67 -5.30
C VAL A 35 17.13 -4.44 -4.76
N GLN A 36 17.90 -3.45 -4.33
CA GLN A 36 17.34 -2.18 -3.87
C GLN A 36 17.04 -1.28 -5.08
N ILE A 37 15.77 -1.20 -5.49
CA ILE A 37 15.33 -0.36 -6.63
C ILE A 37 14.85 1.01 -6.20
N LEU A 38 14.26 1.13 -5.01
CA LEU A 38 13.83 2.41 -4.46
C LEU A 38 14.94 3.05 -3.60
N SER A 39 15.02 4.38 -3.68
CA SER A 39 15.86 5.16 -2.78
C SER A 39 15.45 4.92 -1.32
N ARG A 40 16.42 4.98 -0.40
CA ARG A 40 16.15 4.85 1.04
C ARG A 40 15.21 5.93 1.58
N ASP A 41 15.18 7.07 0.90
CA ASP A 41 14.41 8.24 1.30
C ASP A 41 13.04 8.30 0.60
N PHE A 42 12.64 7.25 -0.10
CA PHE A 42 11.37 7.20 -0.83
C PHE A 42 10.47 6.08 -0.28
N ASP A 43 9.40 6.49 0.40
CA ASP A 43 8.37 5.60 0.94
C ASP A 43 6.99 6.00 0.37
N PRO A 44 6.61 5.45 -0.80
CA PRO A 44 5.37 5.84 -1.47
C PRO A 44 4.12 5.49 -0.68
N LEU A 45 4.21 4.52 0.24
CA LEU A 45 3.08 4.15 1.08
C LEU A 45 2.88 5.19 2.19
N ASN A 46 3.94 5.54 2.90
CA ASN A 46 3.84 6.56 3.94
C ASN A 46 3.42 7.93 3.35
N GLU A 47 4.00 8.32 2.21
CA GLU A 47 3.60 9.55 1.49
C GLU A 47 2.11 9.55 1.10
N LEU A 48 1.58 8.40 0.65
CA LEU A 48 0.16 8.24 0.36
C LEU A 48 -0.70 8.41 1.62
N LEU A 49 -0.31 7.76 2.72
CA LEU A 49 -1.09 7.81 3.97
C LEU A 49 -1.14 9.22 4.55
N GLU A 50 -0.02 9.95 4.48
CA GLU A 50 0.04 11.36 4.85
C GLU A 50 -0.86 12.22 3.96
N ALA A 51 -0.79 12.06 2.63
CA ALA A 51 -1.62 12.81 1.68
C ALA A 51 -3.13 12.54 1.84
N MET A 52 -3.46 11.36 2.36
CA MET A 52 -4.85 10.94 2.60
C MET A 52 -5.37 11.36 3.96
N GLU A 53 -4.50 11.90 4.82
CA GLU A 53 -4.76 12.19 6.24
C GLU A 53 -5.24 10.92 6.96
N TYR A 54 -4.58 9.79 6.68
CA TYR A 54 -4.96 8.50 7.24
C TYR A 54 -4.64 8.46 8.75
N PRO A 55 -5.53 7.92 9.61
CA PRO A 55 -5.30 7.87 11.06
C PRO A 55 -4.05 7.06 11.41
N GLN A 56 -3.10 7.67 12.13
CA GLN A 56 -1.84 7.03 12.52
C GLN A 56 -2.04 5.73 13.33
N GLU A 57 -3.07 5.69 14.16
CA GLU A 57 -3.45 4.51 14.96
C GLU A 57 -3.94 3.31 14.13
N LYS A 58 -4.22 3.52 12.84
CA LYS A 58 -4.62 2.48 11.89
C LYS A 58 -3.53 2.17 10.87
N THR A 59 -2.33 2.77 10.97
CA THR A 59 -1.27 2.56 9.99
C THR A 59 -0.81 1.10 9.94
N ASP A 60 -0.75 0.41 11.09
CA ASP A 60 -0.39 -1.02 11.14
C ASP A 60 -1.34 -1.90 10.30
N LEU A 61 -2.66 -1.61 10.37
CA LEU A 61 -3.66 -2.29 9.53
C LEU A 61 -3.35 -2.10 8.04
N VAL A 62 -2.90 -0.91 7.61
CA VAL A 62 -2.56 -0.68 6.21
C VAL A 62 -1.37 -1.52 5.79
N TYR A 63 -0.33 -1.59 6.61
CA TYR A 63 0.84 -2.42 6.32
C TYR A 63 0.46 -3.90 6.18
N GLU A 64 -0.38 -4.42 7.07
CA GLU A 64 -0.90 -5.79 7.00
C GLU A 64 -1.67 -6.04 5.69
N LEU A 65 -2.62 -5.14 5.36
CA LEU A 65 -3.42 -5.25 4.13
C LEU A 65 -2.56 -5.21 2.86
N ILE A 66 -1.50 -4.39 2.86
CA ILE A 66 -0.60 -4.28 1.72
C ILE A 66 0.25 -5.53 1.57
N GLN A 67 0.73 -6.13 2.66
CA GLN A 67 1.48 -7.37 2.59
C GLN A 67 0.66 -8.47 1.88
N VAL A 68 -0.58 -8.67 2.31
CA VAL A 68 -1.50 -9.65 1.71
C VAL A 68 -1.80 -9.32 0.24
N TYR A 69 -1.94 -8.03 -0.09
CA TYR A 69 -2.11 -7.57 -1.48
C TYR A 69 -0.90 -7.87 -2.37
N LEU A 70 0.33 -7.66 -1.86
CA LEU A 70 1.58 -7.96 -2.57
C LEU A 70 1.78 -9.47 -2.79
N GLU A 71 1.28 -10.29 -1.88
CA GLU A 71 1.31 -11.76 -1.96
C GLU A 71 0.23 -12.35 -2.88
N ASN A 72 -0.60 -11.50 -3.53
CA ASN A 72 -1.74 -11.88 -4.39
C ASN A 72 -2.87 -12.61 -3.66
N GLU A 73 -2.94 -12.48 -2.33
CA GLU A 73 -4.01 -13.04 -1.52
C GLU A 73 -5.22 -12.09 -1.37
N MET A 74 -5.07 -10.85 -1.85
CA MET A 74 -6.12 -9.84 -1.85
C MET A 74 -6.14 -9.07 -3.19
N THR A 75 -7.32 -8.70 -3.66
CA THR A 75 -7.50 -7.85 -4.84
C THR A 75 -7.29 -6.36 -4.51
N LEU A 76 -7.08 -5.55 -5.54
CA LEU A 76 -6.95 -4.09 -5.37
C LEU A 76 -8.22 -3.46 -4.77
N GLU A 77 -9.39 -3.99 -5.11
CA GLU A 77 -10.65 -3.48 -4.57
C GLU A 77 -10.80 -3.84 -3.09
N GLU A 78 -10.46 -5.07 -2.69
CA GLU A 78 -10.52 -5.52 -1.31
C GLU A 78 -9.56 -4.74 -0.40
N VAL A 79 -8.31 -4.52 -0.83
CA VAL A 79 -7.34 -3.72 -0.04
C VAL A 79 -7.83 -2.28 0.13
N VAL A 80 -8.35 -1.66 -0.93
CA VAL A 80 -8.91 -0.30 -0.87
C VAL A 80 -10.11 -0.25 0.09
N MET A 81 -11.01 -1.22 0.03
CA MET A 81 -12.15 -1.32 0.95
C MET A 81 -11.70 -1.54 2.40
N GLY A 82 -10.66 -2.33 2.64
CA GLY A 82 -10.09 -2.55 3.97
C GLY A 82 -9.53 -1.26 4.57
N ILE A 83 -8.74 -0.52 3.80
CA ILE A 83 -8.19 0.77 4.20
C ILE A 83 -9.32 1.79 4.45
N GLU A 84 -10.31 1.86 3.58
CA GLU A 84 -11.50 2.71 3.78
C GLU A 84 -12.27 2.39 5.06
N SER A 85 -12.39 1.10 5.38
CA SER A 85 -13.08 0.64 6.59
C SER A 85 -12.31 1.06 7.83
N GLY A 86 -10.97 0.94 7.81
CA GLY A 86 -10.09 1.42 8.86
C GLY A 86 -10.28 2.92 9.16
N MET A 87 -10.41 3.77 8.14
CA MET A 87 -10.72 5.20 8.34
C MET A 87 -12.09 5.42 9.00
N LYS A 88 -13.12 4.67 8.57
CA LYS A 88 -14.50 4.85 9.06
C LYS A 88 -14.64 4.46 10.52
N GLU A 89 -13.92 3.43 10.96
CA GLU A 89 -13.94 3.00 12.37
C GLU A 89 -13.46 4.11 13.31
N VAL A 90 -12.42 4.86 12.94
CA VAL A 90 -11.92 5.98 13.75
C VAL A 90 -12.93 7.13 13.80
N SER A 91 -13.61 7.41 12.69
CA SER A 91 -14.66 8.44 12.63
C SER A 91 -15.95 8.06 13.35
N ALA A 92 -16.15 6.78 13.69
CA ALA A 92 -17.33 6.31 14.43
C ALA A 92 -17.13 6.30 15.96
N VAL A 93 -15.88 6.45 16.43
CA VAL A 93 -15.49 6.44 17.84
C VAL A 93 -15.29 7.87 18.38
N ASN A 94 -15.26 8.88 17.49
CA ASN A 94 -15.20 10.31 17.80
C ASN A 94 -16.55 11.01 17.54
#